data_AF-A0A8D8SNJ4-F1
#
_entry.id   AF-A0A8D8SNJ4-F1
#
_cell.length_a   1.000
_cell.length_b   1.000
_cell.length_c   1.000
_cell.angle_alpha   90.00
_cell.angle_beta   90.00
_cell.angle_gamma   90.00
#
_symmetry.space_group_name_H-M   'P 1'
#
loop_
_entity.id
_entity.type
_entity.pdbx_description
1 polymer ?
#
loop_
_entity_poly.entity_id
_entity_poly.type
_entity_poly.pdbx_seq_one_letter_code
_entity_poly.pdbx_strand_id
1 'polypeptide(L)'
;MAIRHHLGGTLALCLVCVLADNINFPTRQVKNSSLGEVWPKPQSQEKKNEYVGMLDSFSLKVVGKSCDILDDAIERYSKIWKTNWRNLTKYDLVNTAPNIVGKTTKLKIKLTSDCEKYPHLNMDEKYSLVIKGPSSKLESKSIWGILRGLETFSQLPVPSPTGNELIIQVQKIEDFPRFPHRGLLIDTSRHYLPVKTIKKQLDIMSYNKMNVLHWHIIDDQSFPYESKKFPELSKKGAFGPNAVYTENMIQSIVDYARFRGIRVIPEFDTPGSCKLFIDVEYYL
;
A
#
# COMPACT_ATOMS: atom_id res chain seq x y z
N MET A 1 -67.66 21.32 7.36
CA MET A 1 -68.31 20.20 6.64
C MET A 1 -67.19 19.22 6.30
N ALA A 2 -66.76 18.30 7.17
CA ALA A 2 -67.42 17.03 7.51
C ALA A 2 -67.98 16.38 6.23
N ILE A 3 -67.46 15.25 5.73
CA ILE A 3 -67.70 13.89 6.26
C ILE A 3 -66.70 12.88 5.64
N ARG A 4 -66.34 11.89 6.45
CA ARG A 4 -65.62 10.63 6.15
C ARG A 4 -66.28 9.78 5.04
N HIS A 5 -65.50 8.99 4.32
CA HIS A 5 -65.84 7.58 4.05
C HIS A 5 -64.58 6.70 3.94
N HIS A 6 -64.51 5.73 4.86
CA HIS A 6 -63.83 4.42 4.77
C HIS A 6 -64.31 3.64 3.51
N LEU A 7 -63.69 2.60 2.95
CA LEU A 7 -62.69 1.59 3.33
C LEU A 7 -62.35 0.81 2.04
N GLY A 8 -61.16 0.20 1.94
CA GLY A 8 -60.96 -1.00 1.10
C GLY A 8 -59.89 -0.87 0.02
N GLY A 9 -58.67 -1.30 0.32
CA GLY A 9 -57.58 -1.40 -0.65
C GLY A 9 -56.31 -1.89 0.03
N THR A 10 -56.23 -3.21 0.17
CA THR A 10 -55.26 -4.00 0.92
C THR A 10 -53.80 -3.72 0.54
N LEU A 11 -52.94 -3.54 1.55
CA LEU A 11 -51.48 -3.55 1.41
C LEU A 11 -51.03 -4.89 0.84
N ALA A 12 -50.47 -4.89 -0.37
CA ALA A 12 -49.64 -5.99 -0.86
C ALA A 12 -48.20 -5.75 -0.35
N LEU A 13 -47.93 -6.15 0.90
CA LEU A 13 -46.57 -6.43 1.35
C LEU A 13 -46.08 -7.64 0.54
N CYS A 14 -45.14 -7.42 -0.37
CA CYS A 14 -44.45 -8.50 -1.07
C CYS A 14 -43.47 -9.16 -0.09
N LEU A 15 -44.00 -10.10 0.69
CA LEU A 15 -43.25 -10.99 1.56
C LEU A 15 -42.68 -12.12 0.71
N VAL A 16 -41.55 -11.87 0.04
CA VAL A 16 -40.71 -12.93 -0.55
C VAL A 16 -39.33 -12.81 0.08
N CYS A 17 -39.20 -13.28 1.32
CA CYS A 17 -37.93 -13.33 2.05
C CYS A 17 -37.75 -14.61 2.88
N VAL A 18 -38.50 -15.68 2.63
CA VAL A 18 -38.23 -16.96 3.29
C VAL A 18 -38.37 -18.06 2.25
N LEU A 19 -37.22 -18.52 1.76
CA LEU A 19 -36.90 -19.81 1.13
C LEU A 19 -35.68 -19.60 0.21
N ALA A 20 -34.58 -19.14 0.80
CA ALA A 20 -33.23 -19.25 0.24
C ALA A 20 -32.26 -19.78 1.31
N ASP A 21 -32.74 -20.69 2.16
CA ASP A 21 -31.87 -21.50 2.99
C ASP A 21 -31.39 -22.67 2.11
N ASN A 22 -30.08 -22.77 1.94
CA ASN A 22 -29.33 -23.69 1.08
C ASN A 22 -28.97 -23.20 -0.33
N ILE A 23 -28.60 -21.93 -0.49
CA ILE A 23 -27.51 -21.63 -1.41
C ILE A 23 -26.21 -22.02 -0.70
N ASN A 24 -25.80 -23.27 -0.86
CA ASN A 24 -24.42 -23.67 -0.59
C ASN A 24 -23.55 -22.89 -1.56
N PHE A 25 -23.01 -21.74 -1.13
CA PHE A 25 -21.81 -21.22 -1.77
C PHE A 25 -20.80 -22.36 -1.69
N PRO A 26 -20.28 -22.88 -2.82
CA PRO A 26 -19.15 -23.78 -2.73
C PRO A 26 -18.13 -23.06 -1.87
N THR A 27 -17.75 -23.67 -0.75
CA THR A 27 -16.60 -23.22 0.01
C THR A 27 -15.50 -23.14 -1.01
N ARG A 28 -15.14 -21.91 -1.40
CA ARG A 28 -14.10 -21.68 -2.39
C ARG A 28 -12.93 -22.46 -1.85
N GLN A 29 -12.60 -23.59 -2.48
CA GLN A 29 -11.39 -24.33 -2.17
C GLN A 29 -10.32 -23.26 -2.13
N VAL A 30 -9.72 -23.08 -0.96
CA VAL A 30 -8.63 -22.14 -0.79
C VAL A 30 -7.64 -22.54 -1.89
N LYS A 31 -7.58 -21.74 -2.95
CA LYS A 31 -6.59 -21.90 -4.00
C LYS A 31 -5.28 -22.05 -3.26
N ASN A 32 -4.53 -23.14 -3.52
CA ASN A 32 -3.23 -23.37 -2.93
C ASN A 32 -2.49 -22.03 -2.80
N SER A 33 -2.06 -21.69 -1.59
CA SER A 33 -1.40 -20.41 -1.37
C SER A 33 -0.23 -20.27 -2.33
N SER A 34 -0.04 -19.07 -2.87
CA SER A 34 1.07 -18.79 -3.77
C SER A 34 2.39 -19.20 -3.13
N LEU A 35 3.24 -19.91 -3.89
CA LEU A 35 4.57 -20.35 -3.45
C LEU A 35 5.58 -19.19 -3.57
N GLY A 36 5.34 -18.08 -2.86
CA GLY A 36 6.22 -16.90 -2.88
C GLY A 36 6.21 -16.19 -4.23
N GLU A 37 5.02 -16.01 -4.81
CA GLU A 37 4.88 -15.28 -6.07
C GLU A 37 4.94 -13.77 -5.82
N VAL A 38 5.74 -13.08 -6.64
CA VAL A 38 5.92 -11.64 -6.52
C VAL A 38 4.81 -10.92 -7.29
N TRP A 39 4.16 -9.97 -6.62
CA TRP A 39 3.23 -9.02 -7.21
C TRP A 39 3.67 -7.56 -6.96
N PRO A 40 3.65 -6.68 -7.97
CA PRO A 40 3.56 -6.98 -9.40
C PRO A 40 4.71 -7.87 -9.90
N LYS A 41 4.47 -8.65 -10.96
CA LYS A 41 5.48 -9.55 -11.54
C LYS A 41 6.70 -8.73 -12.03
N PRO A 42 7.94 -9.08 -11.61
CA PRO A 42 9.15 -8.39 -12.07
C PRO A 42 9.40 -8.52 -13.57
N GLN A 43 10.18 -7.59 -14.14
CA GLN A 43 10.60 -7.63 -15.55
C GLN A 43 11.41 -8.89 -15.88
N SER A 44 12.37 -9.25 -15.04
CA SER A 44 13.17 -10.47 -15.18
C SER A 44 13.29 -11.21 -13.85
N GLN A 45 13.11 -12.53 -13.90
CA GLN A 45 13.19 -13.42 -12.76
C GLN A 45 13.75 -14.78 -13.19
N GLU A 46 15.00 -15.05 -12.80
CA GLU A 46 15.70 -16.30 -13.05
C GLU A 46 15.65 -17.16 -11.78
N LYS A 47 14.83 -18.21 -11.79
CA LYS A 47 14.65 -19.12 -10.64
C LYS A 47 15.48 -20.38 -10.82
N LYS A 48 16.07 -20.88 -9.72
CA LYS A 48 16.68 -22.20 -9.64
C LYS A 48 15.79 -23.16 -8.85
N ASN A 49 15.94 -24.46 -9.07
CA ASN A 49 15.25 -25.49 -8.29
C ASN A 49 16.00 -25.80 -6.98
N GLU A 50 16.38 -24.73 -6.28
CA GLU A 50 17.17 -24.74 -5.04
C GLU A 50 16.57 -23.72 -4.09
N TYR A 51 16.63 -24.02 -2.80
CA TYR A 51 16.11 -23.16 -1.75
C TYR A 51 17.19 -22.87 -0.72
N VAL A 52 17.07 -21.72 -0.05
CA VAL A 52 17.88 -21.38 1.11
C VAL A 52 16.98 -21.23 2.32
N GLY A 53 17.37 -21.87 3.43
CA GLY A 53 16.71 -21.66 4.71
C GLY A 53 17.03 -20.28 5.27
N MET A 54 16.04 -19.60 5.82
CA MET A 54 16.19 -18.29 6.46
C MET A 54 16.21 -18.49 7.97
N LEU A 55 17.29 -18.03 8.61
CA LEU A 55 17.48 -18.18 10.06
C LEU A 55 16.65 -17.16 10.85
N ASP A 56 16.26 -17.50 12.08
CA ASP A 56 15.56 -16.58 13.00
C ASP A 56 16.36 -15.31 13.29
N SER A 57 17.70 -15.40 13.21
CA SER A 57 18.63 -14.27 13.37
C SER A 57 18.80 -13.42 12.10
N PHE A 58 17.94 -13.63 11.09
CA PHE A 58 18.02 -12.89 9.84
C PHE A 58 17.96 -11.38 10.07
N SER A 59 18.88 -10.65 9.42
CA SER A 59 18.98 -9.20 9.55
C SER A 59 19.13 -8.50 8.21
N LEU A 60 18.52 -7.33 8.09
CA LEU A 60 18.78 -6.40 6.99
C LEU A 60 20.04 -5.61 7.33
N LYS A 61 21.04 -5.62 6.46
CA LYS A 61 22.31 -4.90 6.66
C LYS A 61 22.55 -3.91 5.55
N VAL A 62 22.53 -2.62 5.88
CA VAL A 62 22.88 -1.55 4.94
C VAL A 62 24.38 -1.57 4.68
N VAL A 63 24.75 -1.46 3.40
CA VAL A 63 26.11 -1.42 2.91
C VAL A 63 26.21 -0.25 1.94
N GLY A 64 27.09 0.72 2.19
CA GLY A 64 27.21 1.91 1.35
C GLY A 64 26.48 3.11 1.97
N LYS A 65 25.70 3.84 1.16
CA LYS A 65 25.02 5.05 1.60
C LYS A 65 23.78 4.71 2.44
N SER A 66 23.44 5.58 3.39
CA SER A 66 22.19 5.51 4.18
C SER A 66 21.55 6.88 4.29
N CYS A 67 20.28 6.89 4.70
CA CYS A 67 19.50 8.09 4.98
C CYS A 67 18.25 7.73 5.80
N ASP A 68 17.54 8.76 6.24
CA ASP A 68 16.28 8.65 6.98
C ASP A 68 15.24 7.74 6.30
N ILE A 69 15.08 7.84 4.97
CA ILE A 69 14.15 7.01 4.21
C ILE A 69 14.54 5.53 4.28
N LEU A 70 15.84 5.25 4.17
CA LEU A 70 16.33 3.88 4.23
C LEU A 70 16.18 3.32 5.64
N ASP A 71 16.55 4.09 6.66
CA ASP A 71 16.49 3.67 8.05
C ASP A 71 15.03 3.32 8.48
N ASP A 72 14.06 4.17 8.12
CA ASP A 72 12.62 3.90 8.31
C ASP A 72 12.16 2.63 7.58
N ALA A 73 12.64 2.43 6.34
CA ALA A 73 12.32 1.23 5.58
C ALA A 73 12.88 -0.05 6.23
N ILE A 74 14.12 -0.01 6.73
CA ILE A 74 14.74 -1.12 7.45
C ILE A 74 13.92 -1.47 8.68
N GLU A 75 13.52 -0.47 9.48
CA GLU A 75 12.73 -0.69 10.69
C GLU A 75 11.37 -1.31 10.35
N ARG A 76 10.62 -0.68 9.42
CA ARG A 76 9.29 -1.14 9.00
C ARG A 76 9.32 -2.57 8.50
N TYR A 77 10.21 -2.86 7.57
CA TYR A 77 10.25 -4.19 6.98
C TYR A 77 10.78 -5.24 7.97
N SER A 78 11.73 -4.89 8.85
CA SER A 78 12.15 -5.78 9.95
C SER A 78 10.98 -6.14 10.87
N LYS A 79 10.06 -5.20 11.12
CA LYS A 79 8.83 -5.45 11.89
C LYS A 79 7.85 -6.35 11.14
N ILE A 80 7.65 -6.14 9.84
CA ILE A 80 6.81 -7.01 8.99
C ILE A 80 7.31 -8.45 9.07
N TRP A 81 8.62 -8.66 8.92
CA TRP A 81 9.23 -9.99 9.07
C TRP A 81 8.99 -10.59 10.46
N LYS A 82 9.26 -9.83 11.53
CA LYS A 82 9.08 -10.31 12.91
C LYS A 82 7.63 -10.53 13.35
N THR A 83 6.64 -9.98 12.65
CA THR A 83 5.23 -10.10 13.04
C THR A 83 4.50 -11.16 12.21
N ASN A 84 4.71 -11.16 10.89
CA ASN A 84 4.00 -12.08 9.99
C ASN A 84 4.55 -13.51 10.04
N TRP A 85 5.81 -13.72 10.48
CA TRP A 85 6.42 -15.07 10.51
C TRP A 85 5.67 -16.06 11.41
N ARG A 86 5.18 -15.63 12.59
CA ARG A 86 4.48 -16.52 13.54
C ARG A 86 3.17 -17.07 13.00
N ASN A 87 2.60 -16.39 12.00
CA ASN A 87 1.31 -16.77 11.41
C ASN A 87 1.48 -17.67 10.19
N LEU A 88 2.60 -17.58 9.47
CA LEU A 88 2.85 -18.34 8.25
C LEU A 88 3.26 -19.80 8.52
N THR A 89 3.93 -20.09 9.64
CA THR A 89 4.35 -21.46 10.02
C THR A 89 3.20 -22.43 10.32
N LYS A 90 1.93 -21.96 10.29
CA LYS A 90 0.74 -22.78 10.52
C LYS A 90 0.15 -23.42 9.25
N TYR A 91 0.71 -23.13 8.08
CA TYR A 91 0.20 -23.63 6.81
C TYR A 91 1.10 -24.75 6.26
N ASP A 92 0.57 -25.97 6.22
CA ASP A 92 1.18 -27.12 5.56
C ASP A 92 1.19 -26.89 4.05
N LEU A 93 2.37 -26.63 3.48
CA LEU A 93 2.53 -26.39 2.06
C LEU A 93 3.64 -27.27 1.50
N VAL A 94 3.24 -28.09 0.53
CA VAL A 94 4.05 -28.88 -0.42
C VAL A 94 4.50 -30.27 0.07
N ASN A 95 3.99 -31.31 -0.60
CA ASN A 95 4.32 -32.74 -0.37
C ASN A 95 5.72 -33.15 -0.89
N THR A 96 6.49 -32.25 -1.50
CA THR A 96 7.84 -32.50 -2.02
C THR A 96 8.89 -31.80 -1.18
N ALA A 97 9.89 -32.55 -0.71
CA ALA A 97 11.00 -32.02 0.05
C ALA A 97 11.83 -31.04 -0.81
N PRO A 98 11.92 -29.75 -0.46
CA PRO A 98 12.70 -28.78 -1.22
C PRO A 98 14.20 -29.09 -1.11
N ASN A 99 14.93 -28.91 -2.22
CA ASN A 99 16.39 -29.01 -2.21
C ASN A 99 17.00 -27.77 -1.52
N ILE A 100 17.24 -27.88 -0.21
CA ILE A 100 17.81 -26.80 0.59
C ILE A 100 19.34 -26.85 0.48
N VAL A 101 19.93 -25.87 -0.21
CA VAL A 101 21.38 -25.82 -0.51
C VAL A 101 22.18 -24.96 0.49
N GLY A 102 21.55 -24.54 1.58
CA GLY A 102 22.21 -23.81 2.66
C GLY A 102 21.28 -22.85 3.41
N LYS A 103 21.86 -21.97 4.23
CA LYS A 103 21.14 -20.96 5.00
C LYS A 103 21.58 -19.53 4.68
N THR A 104 20.66 -18.58 4.79
CA THR A 104 20.92 -17.14 4.69
C THR A 104 20.67 -16.45 6.03
N THR A 105 21.61 -15.61 6.45
CA THR A 105 21.55 -14.86 7.73
C THR A 105 21.29 -13.37 7.54
N LYS A 106 21.44 -12.87 6.30
CA LYS A 106 21.36 -11.43 6.05
C LYS A 106 21.05 -11.10 4.61
N LEU A 107 20.28 -10.03 4.42
CA LEU A 107 20.19 -9.32 3.15
C LEU A 107 21.09 -8.08 3.22
N LYS A 108 22.10 -8.04 2.35
CA LYS A 108 22.94 -6.85 2.18
C LYS A 108 22.21 -5.87 1.26
N ILE A 109 21.90 -4.68 1.75
CA ILE A 109 21.20 -3.64 1.01
C ILE A 109 22.22 -2.59 0.61
N LYS A 110 22.46 -2.47 -0.70
CA LYS A 110 23.48 -1.59 -1.26
C LYS A 110 22.85 -0.45 -2.04
N LEU A 111 22.81 0.72 -1.42
CA LEU A 111 22.49 1.98 -2.08
C LEU A 111 23.79 2.64 -2.55
N THR A 112 23.87 2.97 -3.85
CA THR A 112 25.11 3.47 -4.45
C THR A 112 25.16 4.98 -4.65
N SER A 113 24.03 5.67 -4.77
CA SER A 113 23.96 7.14 -4.85
C SER A 113 23.43 7.75 -3.54
N ASP A 114 23.63 9.05 -3.36
CA ASP A 114 23.05 9.77 -2.23
C ASP A 114 21.51 9.77 -2.31
N CYS A 115 20.85 9.80 -1.15
CA CYS A 115 19.40 9.77 -1.11
C CYS A 115 18.80 11.06 -1.65
N GLU A 116 17.81 10.90 -2.51
CA GLU A 116 16.94 11.97 -2.94
C GLU A 116 15.95 12.33 -1.82
N LYS A 117 15.60 13.61 -1.70
CA LYS A 117 14.72 14.09 -0.63
C LYS A 117 13.26 13.71 -0.85
N TYR A 118 12.73 13.97 -2.04
CA TYR A 118 11.34 13.72 -2.42
C TYR A 118 11.25 12.95 -3.73
N PRO A 119 10.24 12.07 -3.89
CA PRO A 119 10.02 11.36 -5.14
C PRO A 119 9.60 12.34 -6.25
N HIS A 120 10.01 12.07 -7.48
CA HIS A 120 9.68 12.89 -8.65
C HIS A 120 9.32 12.01 -9.86
N LEU A 121 8.83 12.61 -10.96
CA LEU A 121 8.30 11.83 -12.09
C LEU A 121 9.31 10.85 -12.68
N ASN A 122 10.54 11.32 -12.92
CA ASN A 122 11.60 10.53 -13.56
C ASN A 122 12.55 9.87 -12.55
N MET A 123 12.07 9.56 -11.35
CA MET A 123 12.90 8.97 -10.30
C MET A 123 13.29 7.53 -10.67
N ASP A 124 14.52 7.11 -10.33
CA ASP A 124 15.01 5.77 -10.67
C ASP A 124 14.48 4.73 -9.69
N GLU A 125 13.57 3.87 -10.15
CA GLU A 125 12.97 2.80 -9.36
C GLU A 125 13.57 1.41 -9.67
N LYS A 126 14.67 1.35 -10.44
CA LYS A 126 15.31 0.09 -10.84
C LYS A 126 16.05 -0.56 -9.67
N TYR A 127 15.98 -1.88 -9.56
CA TYR A 127 16.75 -2.64 -8.58
C TYR A 127 17.16 -4.02 -9.07
N SER A 128 18.21 -4.57 -8.44
CA SER A 128 18.68 -5.95 -8.60
C SER A 128 18.60 -6.66 -7.25
N LEU A 129 17.95 -7.81 -7.22
CA LEU A 129 17.81 -8.66 -6.03
C LEU A 129 18.34 -10.06 -6.33
N VAL A 130 19.37 -10.46 -5.59
CA VAL A 130 20.01 -11.78 -5.71
C VAL A 130 19.80 -12.55 -4.42
N ILE A 131 19.09 -13.67 -4.52
CA ILE A 131 18.86 -14.61 -3.42
C ILE A 131 19.79 -15.80 -3.59
N LYS A 132 20.72 -15.97 -2.65
CA LYS A 132 21.63 -17.11 -2.58
C LYS A 132 22.19 -17.29 -1.18
N GLY A 133 22.64 -18.50 -0.86
CA GLY A 133 23.40 -18.79 0.35
C GLY A 133 24.89 -18.45 0.15
N PRO A 134 25.61 -17.96 1.18
CA PRO A 134 25.15 -17.60 2.52
C PRO A 134 24.67 -16.13 2.65
N SER A 135 24.73 -15.33 1.58
CA SER A 135 24.44 -13.90 1.62
C SER A 135 23.64 -13.46 0.39
N SER A 136 22.39 -13.06 0.63
CA SER A 136 21.55 -12.38 -0.36
C SER A 136 21.93 -10.90 -0.47
N LYS A 137 21.61 -10.28 -1.60
CA LYS A 137 21.95 -8.88 -1.87
C LYS A 137 20.81 -8.18 -2.62
N LEU A 138 20.43 -6.99 -2.14
CA LEU A 138 19.60 -6.02 -2.83
C LEU A 138 20.47 -4.82 -3.20
N GLU A 139 20.48 -4.40 -4.46
CA GLU A 139 21.25 -3.26 -4.94
C GLU A 139 20.39 -2.35 -5.82
N SER A 140 20.53 -1.04 -5.63
CA SER A 140 19.95 -0.03 -6.51
C SER A 140 20.80 1.24 -6.49
N LYS A 141 20.69 2.01 -7.58
CA LYS A 141 21.30 3.33 -7.68
C LYS A 141 20.60 4.35 -6.78
N SER A 142 19.27 4.29 -6.71
CA SER A 142 18.44 5.25 -5.98
C SER A 142 17.70 4.58 -4.83
N ILE A 143 17.34 5.39 -3.83
CA ILE A 143 16.55 4.95 -2.68
C ILE A 143 15.19 4.38 -3.09
N TRP A 144 14.59 4.90 -4.16
CA TRP A 144 13.28 4.44 -4.63
C TRP A 144 13.32 2.99 -5.11
N GLY A 145 14.37 2.60 -5.85
CA GLY A 145 14.59 1.21 -6.23
C GLY A 145 14.83 0.29 -5.03
N ILE A 146 15.55 0.76 -4.00
CA ILE A 146 15.69 -0.01 -2.73
C ILE A 146 14.33 -0.28 -2.10
N LEU A 147 13.44 0.72 -2.01
CA LEU A 147 12.09 0.53 -1.47
C LEU A 147 11.30 -0.53 -2.25
N ARG A 148 11.38 -0.51 -3.60
CA ARG A 148 10.71 -1.53 -4.44
C ARG A 148 11.29 -2.92 -4.26
N GLY A 149 12.61 -3.02 -4.14
CA GLY A 149 13.29 -4.28 -3.93
C GLY A 149 13.07 -4.88 -2.54
N LEU A 150 12.95 -4.04 -1.50
CA LEU A 150 12.55 -4.48 -0.16
C LEU A 150 11.13 -5.07 -0.17
N GLU A 151 10.20 -4.41 -0.86
CA GLU A 151 8.85 -4.94 -1.06
C GLU A 151 8.87 -6.30 -1.75
N THR A 152 9.58 -6.42 -2.87
CA THR A 152 9.73 -7.68 -3.58
C THR A 152 10.33 -8.76 -2.70
N PHE A 153 11.39 -8.45 -1.93
CA PHE A 153 11.99 -9.40 -1.01
C PHE A 153 11.02 -9.85 0.10
N SER A 154 10.11 -8.99 0.57
CA SER A 154 9.11 -9.33 1.59
C SER A 154 8.10 -10.40 1.16
N GLN A 155 7.94 -10.59 -0.15
CA GLN A 155 7.00 -11.53 -0.74
C GLN A 155 7.62 -12.91 -1.03
N LEU A 156 8.96 -13.03 -0.98
CA LEU A 156 9.66 -14.26 -1.37
C LEU A 156 9.68 -15.38 -0.30
N PRO A 157 9.82 -15.09 1.01
CA PRO A 157 9.87 -16.13 2.02
C PRO A 157 8.56 -16.90 2.12
N VAL A 158 8.66 -18.22 2.14
CA VAL A 158 7.54 -19.13 2.37
C VAL A 158 7.88 -20.12 3.49
N PRO A 159 6.89 -20.66 4.23
CA PRO A 159 7.12 -21.77 5.14
C PRO A 159 7.78 -22.96 4.44
N SER A 160 8.72 -23.62 5.11
CA SER A 160 9.16 -24.95 4.71
C SER A 160 7.99 -25.94 4.82
N PRO A 161 8.00 -27.06 4.08
CA PRO A 161 6.98 -28.11 4.26
C PRO A 161 6.90 -28.69 5.66
N THR A 162 7.98 -28.61 6.43
CA THR A 162 8.03 -29.04 7.83
C THR A 162 7.48 -28.00 8.81
N GLY A 163 7.14 -26.79 8.34
CA GLY A 163 6.63 -25.68 9.16
C GLY A 163 7.65 -25.06 10.12
N ASN A 164 8.86 -25.62 10.22
CA ASN A 164 9.83 -25.28 11.25
C ASN A 164 10.76 -24.11 10.88
N GLU A 165 10.90 -23.78 9.59
CA GLU A 165 11.71 -22.64 9.15
C GLU A 165 11.11 -21.99 7.90
N LEU A 166 11.54 -20.76 7.57
CA LEU A 166 11.22 -20.14 6.29
C LEU A 166 12.27 -20.53 5.25
N ILE A 167 11.84 -20.76 4.02
CA ILE A 167 12.70 -20.99 2.87
C ILE A 167 12.45 -19.95 1.80
N ILE A 168 13.49 -19.64 1.04
CA ILE A 168 13.42 -18.75 -0.11
C ILE A 168 14.01 -19.45 -1.31
N GLN A 169 13.31 -19.45 -2.44
CA GLN A 169 13.84 -19.98 -3.69
C GLN A 169 15.05 -19.16 -4.15
N VAL A 170 16.14 -19.84 -4.50
CA VAL A 170 17.34 -19.23 -5.08
C VAL A 170 16.97 -18.63 -6.43
N GLN A 171 17.18 -17.33 -6.57
CA GLN A 171 16.78 -16.60 -7.76
C GLN A 171 17.52 -15.28 -7.91
N LYS A 172 17.52 -14.77 -9.14
CA LYS A 172 17.95 -13.41 -9.47
C LYS A 172 16.77 -12.65 -10.06
N ILE A 173 16.53 -11.44 -9.58
CA ILE A 173 15.48 -10.55 -10.04
C ILE A 173 16.13 -9.24 -10.48
N GLU A 174 15.80 -8.80 -11.68
CA GLU A 174 16.12 -7.46 -12.18
C GLU A 174 14.80 -6.82 -12.56
N ASP A 175 14.52 -5.64 -12.00
CA ASP A 175 13.18 -5.07 -12.11
C ASP A 175 13.20 -3.55 -12.16
N PHE A 176 12.22 -3.00 -12.88
CA PHE A 176 11.97 -1.58 -13.05
C PHE A 176 10.55 -1.38 -13.59
N PRO A 177 9.91 -0.25 -13.29
CA PRO A 177 8.54 -0.01 -13.75
C PRO A 177 8.50 0.26 -15.26
N ARG A 178 7.46 -0.26 -15.93
CA ARG A 178 7.19 0.10 -17.34
C ARG A 178 6.79 1.58 -17.50
N PHE A 179 6.09 2.14 -16.51
CA PHE A 179 5.60 3.51 -16.54
C PHE A 179 5.97 4.27 -15.25
N PRO A 180 6.43 5.52 -15.36
CA PRO A 180 6.85 6.33 -14.21
C PRO A 180 5.69 6.89 -13.38
N HIS A 181 4.47 6.95 -13.93
CA HIS A 181 3.29 7.42 -13.21
C HIS A 181 2.34 6.25 -12.95
N ARG A 182 2.17 5.88 -11.68
CA ARG A 182 1.27 4.79 -11.23
C ARG A 182 0.43 5.30 -10.08
N GLY A 183 -0.71 5.88 -10.43
CA GLY A 183 -1.51 6.72 -9.54
C GLY A 183 -2.74 6.05 -8.98
N LEU A 184 -3.10 6.47 -7.75
CA LEU A 184 -4.40 6.26 -7.15
C LEU A 184 -5.02 7.64 -6.88
N LEU A 185 -6.23 7.87 -7.36
CA LEU A 185 -7.01 9.04 -6.98
C LEU A 185 -7.81 8.73 -5.72
N ILE A 186 -7.70 9.59 -4.71
CA ILE A 186 -8.63 9.62 -3.58
C ILE A 186 -9.39 10.94 -3.62
N ASP A 187 -10.68 10.85 -3.34
CA ASP A 187 -11.58 11.99 -3.21
C ASP A 187 -11.94 12.16 -1.74
N THR A 188 -11.53 13.28 -1.17
CA THR A 188 -11.80 13.62 0.23
C THR A 188 -12.80 14.75 0.40
N SER A 189 -13.38 15.22 -0.70
CA SER A 189 -14.40 16.27 -0.69
C SER A 189 -15.80 15.67 -0.59
N ARG A 190 -16.08 14.63 -1.40
CA ARG A 190 -17.40 13.97 -1.38
C ARG A 190 -17.66 13.29 -0.04
N HIS A 191 -16.61 12.74 0.57
CA HIS A 191 -16.59 12.25 1.94
C HIS A 191 -15.24 12.52 2.58
N TYR A 192 -15.23 13.01 3.82
CA TYR A 192 -13.98 13.19 4.56
C TYR A 192 -13.30 11.84 4.86
N LEU A 193 -12.00 11.73 4.55
CA LEU A 193 -11.18 10.58 4.93
C LEU A 193 -10.23 10.95 6.08
N PRO A 194 -10.30 10.27 7.24
CA PRO A 194 -9.35 10.52 8.32
C PRO A 194 -7.90 10.31 7.87
N VAL A 195 -6.97 11.12 8.38
CA VAL A 195 -5.52 11.03 8.08
C VAL A 195 -4.99 9.60 8.24
N LYS A 196 -5.46 8.88 9.26
CA LYS A 196 -5.09 7.47 9.50
C LYS A 196 -5.49 6.55 8.33
N THR A 197 -6.65 6.79 7.72
CA THR A 197 -7.13 6.04 6.55
C THR A 197 -6.28 6.34 5.32
N ILE A 198 -5.94 7.62 5.09
CA ILE A 198 -5.04 8.02 3.99
C ILE A 198 -3.67 7.35 4.15
N LYS A 199 -3.09 7.34 5.37
CA LYS A 199 -1.83 6.65 5.65
C LYS A 199 -1.89 5.14 5.39
N LYS A 200 -2.98 4.47 5.78
CA LYS A 200 -3.20 3.06 5.43
C LYS A 200 -3.27 2.85 3.92
N GLN A 201 -3.89 3.77 3.19
CA GLN A 201 -3.93 3.69 1.73
C GLN A 201 -2.52 3.82 1.13
N LEU A 202 -1.68 4.71 1.67
CA LEU A 202 -0.28 4.83 1.28
C LEU A 202 0.53 3.55 1.54
N ASP A 203 0.27 2.83 2.63
CA ASP A 203 0.86 1.51 2.87
C ASP A 203 0.47 0.52 1.76
N ILE A 204 -0.83 0.42 1.45
CA ILE A 204 -1.35 -0.47 0.40
C ILE A 204 -0.75 -0.12 -0.97
N MET A 205 -0.65 1.17 -1.28
CA MET A 205 0.01 1.67 -2.49
C MET A 205 1.47 1.23 -2.55
N SER A 206 2.20 1.30 -1.42
CA SER A 206 3.60 0.85 -1.33
C SER A 206 3.74 -0.64 -1.62
N TYR A 207 2.87 -1.49 -1.05
CA TYR A 207 2.88 -2.94 -1.30
C TYR A 207 2.63 -3.27 -2.78
N ASN A 208 1.82 -2.45 -3.46
CA ASN A 208 1.52 -2.59 -4.89
C ASN A 208 2.48 -1.81 -5.80
N LYS A 209 3.57 -1.25 -5.26
CA LYS A 209 4.54 -0.43 -6.00
C LYS A 209 3.93 0.77 -6.74
N MET A 210 2.79 1.29 -6.28
CA MET A 210 2.22 2.56 -6.76
C MET A 210 3.03 3.74 -6.22
N ASN A 211 3.08 4.85 -6.96
CA ASN A 211 3.99 5.95 -6.65
C ASN A 211 3.38 7.36 -6.76
N VAL A 212 2.07 7.46 -7.01
CA VAL A 212 1.35 8.75 -7.00
C VAL A 212 0.04 8.62 -6.23
N LEU A 213 -0.12 9.43 -5.20
CA LEU A 213 -1.41 9.74 -4.61
C LEU A 213 -1.90 11.01 -5.29
N HIS A 214 -2.89 10.87 -6.17
CA HIS A 214 -3.63 11.99 -6.70
C HIS A 214 -4.72 12.33 -5.69
N TRP A 215 -4.58 13.47 -5.01
CA TRP A 215 -5.45 13.84 -3.93
C TRP A 215 -6.42 14.92 -4.40
N HIS A 216 -7.59 14.46 -4.83
CA HIS A 216 -8.75 15.30 -5.09
C HIS A 216 -9.30 15.80 -3.76
N ILE A 217 -8.75 16.93 -3.31
CA ILE A 217 -8.88 17.37 -1.91
C ILE A 217 -10.12 18.23 -1.67
N ILE A 218 -10.65 18.86 -2.73
CA ILE A 218 -11.80 19.77 -2.69
C ILE A 218 -12.73 19.49 -3.87
N ASP A 219 -14.03 19.79 -3.70
CA ASP A 219 -15.08 19.70 -4.73
C ASP A 219 -16.34 20.43 -4.22
N ASP A 220 -17.47 20.32 -4.91
CA ASP A 220 -18.71 21.02 -4.58
C ASP A 220 -19.28 20.70 -3.18
N GLN A 221 -19.04 19.48 -2.67
CA GLN A 221 -19.66 19.00 -1.44
C GLN A 221 -18.94 19.46 -0.18
N SER A 222 -17.61 19.58 -0.21
CA SER A 222 -16.87 20.15 0.91
C SER A 222 -15.51 20.78 0.53
N PHE A 223 -15.07 21.69 1.38
CA PHE A 223 -13.75 22.32 1.33
C PHE A 223 -12.93 21.97 2.58
N PRO A 224 -12.34 20.77 2.68
CA PRO A 224 -11.62 20.35 3.87
C PRO A 224 -10.19 20.89 3.94
N TYR A 225 -9.64 21.47 2.87
CA TYR A 225 -8.28 22.01 2.85
C TYR A 225 -8.17 23.33 3.64
N GLU A 226 -7.29 23.38 4.65
CA GLU A 226 -7.02 24.63 5.39
C GLU A 226 -6.05 25.54 4.63
N SER A 227 -6.57 26.63 4.06
CA SER A 227 -5.75 27.67 3.45
C SER A 227 -5.33 28.72 4.48
N LYS A 228 -4.03 29.00 4.58
CA LYS A 228 -3.52 30.11 5.39
C LYS A 228 -4.00 31.47 4.91
N LYS A 229 -4.12 31.63 3.58
CA LYS A 229 -4.49 32.90 2.96
C LYS A 229 -6.01 33.12 2.96
N PHE A 230 -6.77 32.03 2.84
CA PHE A 230 -8.23 32.06 2.81
C PHE A 230 -8.83 31.09 3.85
N PRO A 231 -8.68 31.38 5.17
CA PRO A 231 -9.15 30.47 6.22
C PRO A 231 -10.67 30.24 6.21
N GLU A 232 -11.43 31.20 5.67
CA GLU A 232 -12.89 31.11 5.61
C GLU A 232 -13.39 29.98 4.71
N LEU A 233 -12.59 29.56 3.70
CA LEU A 233 -12.97 28.47 2.80
C LEU A 233 -13.21 27.16 3.57
N SER A 234 -12.28 26.76 4.44
CA SER A 234 -12.48 25.55 5.24
C SER A 234 -13.42 25.75 6.42
N LYS A 235 -13.43 26.93 7.04
CA LYS A 235 -14.35 27.21 8.17
C LYS A 235 -15.82 27.13 7.77
N LYS A 236 -16.16 27.57 6.55
CA LYS A 236 -17.53 27.58 6.03
C LYS A 236 -17.82 26.39 5.10
N GLY A 237 -16.82 25.86 4.41
CA GLY A 237 -16.99 24.82 3.39
C GLY A 237 -16.71 23.39 3.84
N ALA A 238 -16.04 23.16 4.97
CA ALA A 238 -15.86 21.79 5.48
C ALA A 238 -17.15 21.23 6.08
N PHE A 239 -17.31 19.90 6.10
CA PHE A 239 -18.46 19.26 6.78
C PHE A 239 -18.52 19.54 8.29
N GLY A 240 -17.44 20.00 8.89
CA GLY A 240 -17.36 20.41 10.28
C GLY A 240 -15.91 20.65 10.71
N PRO A 241 -15.67 21.18 11.92
CA PRO A 241 -14.33 21.56 12.40
C PRO A 241 -13.36 20.35 12.49
N ASN A 242 -13.89 19.14 12.65
CA ASN A 242 -13.09 17.91 12.71
C ASN A 242 -12.84 17.28 11.33
N ALA A 243 -13.43 17.82 10.27
CA ALA A 243 -13.33 17.34 8.89
C ALA A 243 -12.45 18.27 8.05
N VAL A 244 -11.35 18.75 8.64
CA VAL A 244 -10.39 19.69 8.02
C VAL A 244 -9.00 19.06 8.00
N TYR A 245 -8.28 19.27 6.92
CA TYR A 245 -6.87 18.95 6.78
C TYR A 245 -6.04 20.20 7.06
N THR A 246 -5.51 20.29 8.28
CA THR A 246 -4.59 21.36 8.66
C THR A 246 -3.23 21.20 7.99
N GLU A 247 -2.44 22.27 7.95
CA GLU A 247 -1.07 22.22 7.38
C GLU A 247 -0.23 21.08 7.98
N ASN A 248 -0.26 20.90 9.30
CA ASN A 248 0.48 19.85 9.99
C ASN A 248 0.00 18.45 9.58
N MET A 249 -1.31 18.27 9.38
CA MET A 249 -1.87 17.00 8.92
C MET A 249 -1.41 16.67 7.50
N ILE A 250 -1.48 17.65 6.59
CA ILE A 250 -1.03 17.54 5.20
C ILE A 250 0.46 17.23 5.16
N GLN A 251 1.29 17.97 5.91
CA GLN A 251 2.73 17.71 5.99
C GLN A 251 3.02 16.29 6.47
N SER A 252 2.31 15.80 7.49
CA SER A 252 2.52 14.42 7.95
C SER A 252 2.05 13.36 6.94
N ILE A 253 1.11 13.67 6.04
CA ILE A 253 0.72 12.79 4.92
C ILE A 253 1.81 12.79 3.86
N VAL A 254 2.30 13.97 3.46
CA VAL A 254 3.37 14.15 2.47
C VAL A 254 4.65 13.44 2.93
N ASP A 255 5.05 13.59 4.19
CA ASP A 255 6.23 12.91 4.73
C ASP A 255 6.01 11.40 4.79
N TYR A 256 4.83 10.93 5.19
CA TYR A 256 4.51 9.51 5.22
C TYR A 256 4.56 8.86 3.83
N ALA A 257 4.10 9.58 2.81
CA ALA A 257 4.18 9.19 1.40
C ALA A 257 5.63 9.19 0.90
N ARG A 258 6.43 10.19 1.28
CA ARG A 258 7.87 10.31 0.96
C ARG A 258 8.65 9.09 1.42
N PHE A 259 8.43 8.62 2.65
CA PHE A 259 9.04 7.39 3.20
C PHE A 259 8.69 6.10 2.44
N ARG A 260 7.67 6.14 1.56
CA ARG A 260 7.24 5.04 0.68
C ARG A 260 7.56 5.28 -0.79
N GLY A 261 8.23 6.38 -1.12
CA GLY A 261 8.48 6.79 -2.50
C GLY A 261 7.18 7.05 -3.27
N ILE A 262 6.21 7.69 -2.62
CA ILE A 262 4.93 8.08 -3.23
C ILE A 262 4.87 9.60 -3.29
N ARG A 263 4.58 10.14 -4.48
CA ARG A 263 4.31 11.57 -4.69
C ARG A 263 2.89 11.88 -4.26
N VAL A 264 2.69 13.02 -3.61
CA VAL A 264 1.35 13.55 -3.33
C VAL A 264 1.11 14.70 -4.31
N ILE A 265 0.12 14.55 -5.18
CA ILE A 265 -0.28 15.56 -6.16
C ILE A 265 -1.66 16.06 -5.72
N PRO A 266 -1.77 17.28 -5.17
CA PRO A 266 -3.06 17.83 -4.83
C PRO A 266 -3.78 18.31 -6.09
N GLU A 267 -5.10 18.15 -6.11
CA GLU A 267 -5.97 18.67 -7.15
C GLU A 267 -6.96 19.67 -6.55
N PHE A 268 -6.98 20.86 -7.15
CA PHE A 268 -7.97 21.90 -6.90
C PHE A 268 -8.75 22.07 -8.20
N ASP A 269 -9.84 21.32 -8.34
CA ASP A 269 -10.64 21.29 -9.57
C ASP A 269 -11.37 22.62 -9.78
N THR A 270 -11.19 23.23 -10.95
CA THR A 270 -11.76 24.53 -11.34
C THR A 270 -12.12 24.51 -12.84
N PRO A 271 -13.21 25.18 -13.29
CA PRO A 271 -14.18 25.96 -12.51
C PRO A 271 -15.46 25.20 -12.13
N GLY A 272 -15.66 23.96 -12.61
CA GLY A 272 -16.94 23.24 -12.48
C GLY A 272 -17.26 22.78 -11.06
N SER A 273 -16.26 22.24 -10.36
CA SER A 273 -16.36 21.73 -8.99
C SER A 273 -16.05 22.80 -7.93
N CYS A 274 -16.61 24.00 -8.09
CA CYS A 274 -16.28 25.18 -7.29
C CYS A 274 -17.45 25.82 -6.54
N LYS A 275 -18.59 25.14 -6.38
CA LYS A 275 -19.79 25.77 -5.78
C LYS A 275 -19.50 26.41 -4.41
N LEU A 276 -18.70 25.76 -3.57
CA LEU A 276 -18.29 26.28 -2.27
C LEU A 276 -17.25 27.41 -2.32
N PHE A 277 -16.45 27.55 -3.39
CA PHE A 277 -15.61 28.74 -3.54
C PHE A 277 -16.47 29.99 -3.74
N ILE A 278 -17.49 29.86 -4.57
CA ILE A 278 -18.37 30.96 -4.97
C ILE A 278 -19.27 31.36 -3.79
N ASP A 279 -19.89 30.39 -3.14
CA ASP A 279 -20.79 30.68 -2.01
C ASP A 279 -20.05 31.37 -0.85
N VAL A 280 -18.78 31.03 -0.57
CA VAL A 280 -18.01 31.69 0.50
C VAL A 280 -17.63 33.13 0.15
N GLU A 281 -17.38 33.43 -1.13
CA GLU A 281 -17.05 34.78 -1.60
C GLU A 281 -18.27 35.71 -1.59
N TYR A 282 -19.49 35.21 -1.80
CA TYR A 282 -20.73 36.00 -1.67
C TYR A 282 -21.09 36.38 -0.21
N TYR A 283 -20.44 35.78 0.79
CA TYR A 283 -20.58 36.11 2.22
C TYR A 283 -19.35 36.81 2.81
N LEU A 284 -18.47 37.37 1.97
CA LEU A 284 -17.33 38.22 2.33
C LEU A 284 -17.53 39.63 1.78
#